data_AF-G2IIM5-F1
#
_entry.id   AF-G2IIM5-F1
#
_cell.length_a   1.000
_cell.length_b   1.000
_cell.length_c   1.000
_cell.angle_alpha   90.00
_cell.angle_beta   90.00
_cell.angle_gamma   90.00
#
_symmetry.space_group_name_H-M   'P 1'
#
loop_
_entity.id
_entity.type
_entity.pdbx_description
1 polymer ?
#
loop_
_entity_poly.entity_id
_entity_poly.type
_entity_poly.pdbx_seq_one_letter_code
_entity_poly.pdbx_strand_id
1 'polypeptide(L)' 'MLRTLLLCGLLATVGSATLEPACAQERCCKICRAGKACGDSCIAKDRVCKKVGGCACDG' A
#
# COMPACT_ATOMS: atom_id res chain seq x y z
N MET A 1 12.50 12.90 -33.05
CA MET A 1 11.29 12.54 -32.28
C MET A 1 11.11 11.03 -32.09
N LEU A 2 11.37 10.15 -33.08
CA LEU A 2 11.16 8.68 -32.94
C LEU A 2 12.34 7.88 -32.32
N ARG A 3 13.55 8.46 -32.20
CA ARG A 3 14.72 7.77 -31.61
C ARG A 3 14.78 7.80 -30.08
N THR A 4 13.99 8.66 -29.43
CA THR A 4 13.98 8.77 -27.96
C THR A 4 13.13 7.68 -27.28
N LEU A 5 12.25 7.01 -28.04
CA LEU A 5 11.35 5.98 -27.51
C LEU A 5 12.01 4.60 -27.30
N LEU A 6 13.12 4.30 -27.99
CA LEU A 6 13.78 2.99 -27.87
C LEU A 6 14.66 2.82 -26.63
N LEU A 7 15.04 3.90 -25.94
CA LEU A 7 15.90 3.83 -24.75
C LEU A 7 15.14 3.65 -23.43
N CYS A 8 13.83 3.86 -23.40
CA CYS A 8 13.02 3.62 -22.20
C CYS A 8 12.68 2.13 -21.98
N GLY A 9 12.86 1.27 -22.99
CA GLY A 9 12.34 -0.11 -22.96
C GLY A 9 13.31 -1.19 -22.49
N LEU A 10 14.61 -0.93 -22.37
CA LEU A 10 15.61 -2.01 -22.19
C LEU A 10 16.18 -2.16 -20.77
N LEU A 11 15.68 -1.42 -19.77
CA LEU A 11 16.18 -1.44 -18.38
C LEU A 11 15.14 -1.91 -17.35
N ALA A 12 14.10 -2.63 -17.77
CA ALA A 12 13.08 -3.17 -16.86
C ALA A 12 13.50 -4.48 -16.14
N THR A 13 14.71 -4.54 -15.58
CA THR A 13 15.16 -5.67 -14.73
C THR A 13 15.57 -5.25 -13.31
N VAL A 14 15.22 -4.04 -12.88
CA VAL A 14 15.35 -3.69 -11.45
C VAL A 14 14.17 -4.26 -10.67
N GLY A 15 14.49 -5.14 -9.71
CA GLY A 15 13.54 -5.85 -8.86
C GLY A 15 12.49 -4.92 -8.26
N SER A 16 11.22 -5.30 -8.45
CA SER A 16 10.07 -4.66 -7.83
C SER A 16 10.02 -5.00 -6.34
N ALA A 17 10.90 -4.40 -5.55
CA ALA A 17 10.46 -3.92 -4.26
C ALA A 17 9.47 -2.79 -4.59
N THR A 18 8.18 -3.11 -4.63
CA THR A 18 7.12 -2.12 -4.65
C THR A 18 7.33 -1.22 -3.43
N LEU A 19 7.96 -0.08 -3.64
CA LEU A 19 7.65 1.11 -2.86
C LEU A 19 6.22 1.45 -3.25
N GLU A 20 5.30 0.82 -2.55
CA GLU A 20 3.87 1.05 -2.62
C GLU A 20 3.62 2.55 -2.60
N PRO A 21 2.91 3.10 -3.60
CA PRO A 21 2.57 4.50 -3.62
C PRO A 21 1.67 4.79 -2.42
N ALA A 22 2.17 5.53 -1.44
CA ALA A 22 1.44 5.99 -0.25
C ALA A 22 0.23 6.90 -0.56
N CYS A 23 -0.17 7.05 -1.82
CA CYS A 23 -1.27 7.91 -2.25
C CYS A 23 -2.01 7.40 -3.51
N ALA A 24 -1.93 6.12 -3.87
CA ALA A 24 -2.98 5.55 -4.72
C ALA A 24 -4.08 5.07 -3.78
N GLN A 25 -5.30 5.56 -3.95
CA GLN A 25 -6.49 5.08 -3.22
C GLN A 25 -6.79 3.62 -3.63
N GLU A 26 -5.93 2.71 -3.19
CA GLU A 26 -6.24 1.31 -3.09
C GLU A 26 -7.34 1.21 -2.05
N ARG A 27 -8.49 0.71 -2.49
CA ARG A 27 -9.62 0.44 -1.61
C ARG A 27 -9.07 -0.33 -0.41
N CYS A 28 -9.36 0.16 0.79
CA CYS A 28 -8.98 -0.52 2.02
C CYS A 28 -9.21 -2.02 1.86
N CYS A 29 -8.16 -2.83 2.01
CA CYS A 29 -8.26 -4.27 1.85
C CYS A 29 -9.24 -4.86 2.88
N LYS A 30 -9.45 -4.14 4.00
CA LYS A 30 -10.33 -4.50 5.09
C LYS A 30 -10.88 -3.27 5.80
N ILE A 31 -12.17 -3.26 6.11
CA ILE A 31 -12.83 -2.21 6.91
C ILE A 31 -13.14 -2.74 8.31
N CYS A 32 -12.67 -2.04 9.32
CA CYS A 32 -12.77 -2.41 10.72
C CYS A 32 -13.96 -1.72 11.42
N ARG A 33 -15.16 -2.27 11.32
CA ARG A 33 -16.38 -1.69 11.93
C ARG A 33 -16.49 -1.90 13.45
N ALA A 34 -16.11 -3.09 13.92
CA ALA A 34 -16.20 -3.45 15.34
C ALA A 34 -14.96 -3.03 16.16
N GLY A 35 -13.87 -2.65 15.47
CA GLY A 35 -12.57 -2.41 16.06
C GLY A 35 -11.91 -1.16 15.47
N LYS A 36 -10.58 -1.19 15.38
CA LYS A 36 -9.80 -0.21 14.64
C LYS A 36 -8.74 -0.86 13.75
N ALA A 37 -8.31 -0.15 12.72
CA ALA A 37 -7.25 -0.59 11.83
C ALA A 37 -5.87 -0.63 12.52
N CYS A 38 -5.08 -1.65 12.18
CA CYS A 38 -3.69 -1.78 12.60
C CYS A 38 -2.93 -2.70 11.64
N GLY A 39 -2.10 -2.15 10.75
CA GLY A 39 -1.54 -2.96 9.67
C GLY A 39 -2.64 -3.38 8.69
N ASP A 40 -2.64 -4.67 8.38
CA ASP A 40 -3.61 -5.30 7.48
C ASP A 40 -4.73 -6.01 8.26
N SER A 41 -4.90 -5.65 9.55
CA SER A 41 -5.79 -6.33 10.49
C SER A 41 -6.63 -5.36 11.31
N CYS A 42 -7.74 -5.87 11.85
CA CYS A 42 -8.59 -5.16 12.79
C CYS A 42 -8.29 -5.62 14.22
N ILE A 43 -8.07 -4.68 15.13
CA ILE A 43 -7.86 -4.95 16.56
C ILE A 43 -8.95 -4.27 17.39
N ALA A 44 -9.11 -4.67 18.65
CA ALA A 44 -10.05 -4.01 19.57
C ALA A 44 -9.69 -2.53 19.78
N LYS A 45 -10.68 -1.66 20.03
CA LYS A 45 -10.52 -0.20 20.10
C LYS A 45 -9.59 0.26 21.23
N ASP A 46 -9.47 -0.51 22.29
CA ASP A 46 -8.60 -0.27 23.46
C ASP A 46 -7.13 -0.71 23.25
N ARG A 47 -6.84 -1.58 22.27
CA ARG A 47 -5.48 -2.12 22.10
C ARG A 47 -4.52 -1.16 21.40
N VAL A 48 -3.30 -0.97 21.91
CA VAL A 48 -2.32 -0.10 21.24
C VAL A 48 -1.79 -0.79 19.96
N CYS A 49 -1.87 -0.09 18.82
CA CYS A 49 -1.24 -0.56 17.58
C CYS A 49 0.26 -0.23 17.59
N LYS A 50 1.10 -1.24 17.32
CA LYS A 50 2.56 -1.07 17.18
C LYS A 50 3.05 -1.24 15.75
N LYS A 51 2.13 -1.41 14.79
CA LYS A 51 2.44 -1.56 13.36
C LYS A 51 2.43 -0.19 12.70
N VAL A 52 3.36 0.03 11.77
CA VAL A 52 3.41 1.23 10.94
C VAL A 52 2.71 0.92 9.63
N GLY A 53 1.74 1.75 9.24
CA GLY A 53 1.01 1.62 7.97
C GLY A 53 0.26 0.29 7.83
N GLY A 54 -0.40 0.11 6.70
CA GLY A 54 -1.14 -1.10 6.33
C GLY A 54 -2.41 -0.78 5.53
N CYS A 55 -3.03 -1.80 4.95
CA CYS A 55 -4.19 -1.62 4.06
C CYS A 55 -5.54 -1.66 4.78
N ALA A 56 -5.60 -1.95 6.09
CA ALA A 56 -6.85 -1.91 6.84
C ALA A 56 -7.24 -0.47 7.16
N CYS A 57 -8.55 -0.19 7.15
CA CYS A 57 -9.10 1.12 7.48
C CYS A 57 -10.15 1.03 8.56
N ASP A 58 -10.27 2.13 9.33
CA ASP A 58 -11.41 2.37 10.19
C ASP A 58 -12.66 2.64 9.35
N GLY A 59 -13.83 2.21 9.83
CA GLY A 59 -15.10 2.45 9.15
C GLY A 59 -16.29 2.42 10.07
#